data_AF-A0AAV5VS88-F1
#
_entry.id   AF-A0AAV5VS88-F1
#
_cell.length_a   1.000
_cell.length_b   1.000
_cell.length_c   1.000
_cell.angle_alpha   90.00
_cell.angle_beta   90.00
_cell.angle_gamma   90.00
#
_symmetry.space_group_name_H-M   'P 1'
#
loop_
_entity.id
_entity.type
_entity.pdbx_description
1 polymer ?
#
loop_
_entity_poly.entity_id
_entity_poly.type
_entity_poly.pdbx_seq_one_letter_code
_entity_poly.pdbx_strand_id
1 'polypeptide(L)'
;DDPFWPFKGDVDFYDKYKRDAFMGTATTSNFNVIPPIFQGCQSIFRPGSDDKYANCNVSDAAEACRLLDKLHEVKEYRRYFLAIVPVVLSVFAFIFNAIFLFLQWSVWRKAGSGHRKRYALILFRSVTSLLTLICFYILLIVWQGGGLNYASVAVFIFIGSHDFICIASTYFVLTGILYTAVVHPIFYKTKFRLLHCYVIIGCIYLVTTILSVCFGLFEATLFYPDTTPIFCPVDTCGFPVAIVIVVLLILGTASVVLIYTVLLLRMRARNRAELHTMSVKSTESRASQKRSSVVAMNRLAINMLTFTIATLPLVAISIYTLANFSNLSTLGQGEKSPCKTYLNADLFVEIELLASAAALIWVLSMLIDPVVNTLADPKLIEETKRIFHLVKSKFACIICKKSS
;
A
#
# COMPACT_ATOMS: atom_id res chain seq x y z
N ASP A 1 16.93 -16.78 -16.14
CA ASP A 1 16.78 -16.67 -14.68
C ASP A 1 16.15 -15.34 -14.30
N ASP A 2 14.82 -15.33 -14.24
CA ASP A 2 14.05 -14.18 -13.77
C ASP A 2 13.62 -14.47 -12.32
N PRO A 3 14.14 -13.73 -11.33
CA PRO A 3 13.86 -13.99 -9.92
C PRO A 3 12.38 -13.78 -9.54
N PHE A 4 11.58 -13.15 -10.40
CA PHE A 4 10.18 -12.86 -10.14
C PHE A 4 9.22 -13.96 -10.60
N TRP A 5 9.72 -15.11 -11.06
CA TRP A 5 8.86 -16.26 -11.37
C TRP A 5 8.60 -17.14 -10.15
N PRO A 6 7.33 -17.51 -9.86
CA PRO A 6 6.99 -18.41 -8.75
C PRO A 6 7.47 -19.88 -8.93
N PHE A 7 8.17 -20.21 -10.02
CA PHE A 7 8.70 -21.55 -10.28
C PHE A 7 10.18 -21.60 -9.91
N LYS A 8 10.47 -21.44 -8.63
CA LYS A 8 11.79 -21.78 -8.06
C LYS A 8 11.81 -23.21 -7.49
N GLY A 9 10.79 -24.01 -7.82
CA GLY A 9 10.59 -25.37 -7.32
C GLY A 9 11.29 -26.48 -8.11
N ASP A 10 11.91 -26.18 -9.25
CA ASP A 10 12.53 -27.19 -10.11
C ASP A 10 13.96 -26.82 -10.52
N VAL A 11 14.72 -26.22 -9.58
CA VAL A 11 16.18 -26.19 -9.75
C VAL A 11 16.72 -27.62 -9.83
N ASP A 12 16.10 -28.57 -9.12
CA ASP A 12 16.46 -29.98 -9.27
C ASP A 12 16.03 -30.59 -10.62
N PHE A 13 14.93 -30.17 -11.25
CA PHE A 13 14.61 -30.67 -12.60
C PHE A 13 15.54 -30.07 -13.66
N TYR A 14 15.88 -28.78 -13.55
CA TYR A 14 16.82 -28.13 -14.47
C TYR A 14 18.27 -28.61 -14.26
N ASP A 15 18.73 -28.80 -13.01
CA ASP A 15 20.05 -29.37 -12.69
C ASP A 15 20.10 -30.90 -12.87
N LYS A 16 18.97 -31.62 -12.82
CA LYS A 16 18.88 -33.03 -13.22
C LYS A 16 18.91 -33.14 -14.74
N TYR A 17 18.22 -32.29 -15.48
CA TYR A 17 18.33 -32.22 -16.95
C TYR A 17 19.74 -31.83 -17.39
N LYS A 18 20.40 -30.93 -16.66
CA LYS A 18 21.80 -30.53 -16.88
C LYS A 18 22.81 -31.60 -16.44
N ARG A 19 22.52 -32.39 -15.39
CA ARG A 19 23.33 -33.56 -14.97
C ARG A 19 23.17 -34.75 -15.90
N ASP A 20 21.96 -35.02 -16.37
CA ASP A 20 21.67 -36.09 -17.34
C ASP A 20 22.27 -35.74 -18.72
N ALA A 21 22.35 -34.45 -19.07
CA ALA A 21 23.14 -33.95 -20.21
C ALA A 21 24.67 -34.02 -20.01
N PHE A 22 25.16 -34.19 -18.77
CA PHE A 22 26.59 -34.26 -18.45
C PHE A 22 27.11 -35.70 -18.29
N MET A 23 26.23 -36.69 -18.09
CA MET A 23 26.61 -38.11 -17.95
C MET A 23 25.98 -39.05 -18.99
N GLY A 24 25.12 -38.57 -19.88
CA GLY A 24 24.64 -39.31 -21.04
C GLY A 24 25.45 -38.98 -22.29
N THR A 25 25.90 -40.01 -23.01
CA THR A 25 26.51 -39.96 -24.36
C THR A 25 25.96 -38.80 -25.21
N ALA A 26 26.87 -37.92 -25.63
CA ALA A 26 26.59 -36.76 -26.45
C ALA A 26 25.88 -37.12 -27.76
N THR A 27 24.56 -37.01 -27.79
CA THR A 27 23.86 -36.46 -28.94
C THR A 27 23.79 -34.96 -28.75
N THR A 28 24.52 -34.22 -29.58
CA THR A 28 24.45 -32.77 -29.73
C THR A 28 23.00 -32.35 -30.00
N SER A 29 22.23 -32.05 -28.95
CA SER A 29 20.96 -31.35 -29.09
C SER A 29 21.29 -29.89 -29.39
N ASN A 30 21.14 -29.50 -30.65
CA ASN A 30 21.22 -28.11 -31.09
C ASN A 30 20.33 -27.22 -30.21
N PHE A 31 20.93 -26.41 -29.33
CA PHE A 31 20.26 -25.37 -28.53
C PHE A 31 19.67 -24.21 -29.37
N ASN A 32 19.67 -24.36 -30.70
CA ASN A 32 19.15 -23.39 -31.66
C ASN A 32 17.89 -23.89 -32.40
N VAL A 33 17.32 -25.03 -32.03
CA VAL A 33 16.12 -25.55 -32.69
C VAL A 33 14.89 -24.94 -32.05
N ILE A 34 14.30 -23.95 -32.73
CA ILE A 34 13.01 -23.38 -32.35
C ILE A 34 11.94 -24.47 -32.49
N PRO A 35 11.16 -24.76 -31.42
CA PRO A 35 10.11 -25.77 -31.48
C PRO A 35 9.11 -25.48 -32.61
N PRO A 36 8.56 -26.52 -33.27
CA PRO A 36 7.68 -26.36 -34.44
C PRO A 36 6.51 -25.38 -34.21
N ILE A 37 5.94 -25.41 -33.01
CA ILE A 37 4.82 -24.53 -32.62
C ILE A 37 5.19 -23.03 -32.59
N PHE A 38 6.47 -22.70 -32.43
CA PHE A 38 6.99 -21.33 -32.35
C PHE A 38 7.73 -20.88 -33.62
N GLN A 39 7.79 -21.71 -34.66
CA GLN A 39 8.50 -21.35 -35.91
C GLN A 39 7.95 -20.08 -36.59
N GLY A 40 6.67 -19.74 -36.35
CA GLY A 40 6.02 -18.54 -36.86
C GLY A 40 6.36 -17.23 -36.10
N CYS A 41 7.04 -17.31 -34.96
CA CYS A 41 7.36 -16.14 -34.12
C CYS A 41 8.79 -16.17 -33.58
N GLN A 42 9.75 -16.47 -34.45
CA GLN A 42 11.17 -16.53 -34.11
C GLN A 42 11.71 -15.22 -33.51
N SER A 43 11.12 -14.07 -33.86
CA SER A 43 11.49 -12.75 -33.31
C SER A 43 11.05 -12.56 -31.86
N ILE A 44 10.05 -13.31 -31.39
CA ILE A 44 9.49 -13.23 -30.04
C ILE A 44 10.11 -14.31 -29.15
N PHE A 45 10.30 -15.51 -29.68
CA PHE A 45 10.81 -16.66 -28.95
C PHE A 45 12.21 -16.42 -28.33
N ARG A 46 12.34 -16.67 -27.02
CA ARG A 46 13.62 -16.57 -26.28
C ARG A 46 14.15 -17.98 -25.96
N PRO A 47 15.20 -18.46 -26.67
CA PRO A 47 15.80 -19.79 -26.42
C PRO A 47 16.21 -19.99 -24.96
N GLY A 48 16.02 -21.20 -24.41
CA GLY A 48 16.29 -21.56 -23.01
C GLY A 48 15.17 -21.17 -22.04
N SER A 49 14.56 -19.99 -22.23
CA SER A 49 13.47 -19.46 -21.39
C SER A 49 12.12 -20.08 -21.73
N ASP A 50 11.83 -20.19 -23.02
CA ASP A 50 10.49 -20.46 -23.53
C ASP A 50 10.29 -21.92 -23.98
N ASP A 51 11.36 -22.72 -24.01
CA ASP A 51 11.33 -24.14 -24.40
C ASP A 51 10.31 -24.95 -23.59
N LYS A 52 10.13 -24.59 -22.31
CA LYS A 52 9.16 -25.22 -21.41
C LYS A 52 7.70 -25.07 -21.84
N TYR A 53 7.40 -24.15 -22.77
CA TYR A 53 6.05 -23.94 -23.30
C TYR A 53 5.77 -24.76 -24.58
N ALA A 54 6.80 -25.38 -25.16
CA ALA A 54 6.70 -26.10 -26.43
C ALA A 54 5.74 -27.31 -26.37
N ASN A 55 5.62 -27.93 -25.21
CA ASN A 55 4.79 -29.12 -24.98
C ASN A 55 3.39 -28.78 -24.47
N CYS A 56 3.00 -27.50 -24.43
CA CYS A 56 1.67 -27.11 -23.99
C CYS A 56 0.63 -27.36 -25.09
N ASN A 57 -0.58 -27.73 -24.68
CA ASN A 57 -1.66 -28.09 -25.59
C ASN A 57 -2.24 -26.86 -26.32
N VAL A 58 -1.52 -26.37 -27.33
CA VAL A 58 -1.96 -25.29 -28.23
C VAL A 58 -1.89 -25.81 -29.65
N SER A 59 -3.05 -25.89 -30.30
CA SER A 59 -3.19 -26.47 -31.63
C SER A 59 -2.80 -25.52 -32.77
N ASP A 60 -2.86 -24.21 -32.51
CA ASP A 60 -2.62 -23.15 -33.50
C ASP A 60 -1.31 -22.40 -33.20
N ALA A 61 -0.41 -22.37 -34.18
CA ALA A 61 0.86 -21.67 -34.09
C ALA A 61 0.69 -20.15 -33.95
N ALA A 62 -0.33 -19.56 -34.59
CA ALA A 62 -0.59 -18.12 -34.47
C ALA A 62 -1.02 -17.76 -33.04
N GLU A 63 -1.90 -18.56 -32.45
CA GLU A 63 -2.33 -18.40 -31.07
C GLU A 63 -1.19 -18.65 -30.07
N ALA A 64 -0.35 -19.65 -30.33
CA ALA A 64 0.84 -19.89 -29.52
C ALA A 64 1.77 -18.66 -29.49
N CYS A 65 2.02 -18.07 -30.66
CA CYS A 65 2.82 -16.86 -30.76
C CYS A 65 2.19 -15.66 -30.05
N ARG A 66 0.87 -15.49 -30.14
CA ARG A 66 0.12 -14.43 -29.42
C ARG A 66 0.25 -14.56 -27.91
N LEU A 67 0.06 -15.77 -27.38
CA LEU A 67 0.17 -16.06 -25.95
C LEU A 67 1.60 -15.85 -25.43
N LEU A 68 2.61 -16.19 -26.24
CA LEU A 68 4.01 -16.01 -25.88
C LEU A 68 4.39 -14.54 -25.81
N ASP A 69 3.96 -13.75 -26.79
CA ASP A 69 4.15 -12.29 -26.83
C ASP A 69 3.50 -11.62 -25.61
N LYS A 70 2.24 -11.98 -25.31
CA LYS A 70 1.53 -11.54 -24.11
C LYS A 70 2.28 -11.88 -22.83
N LEU A 71 2.80 -13.10 -22.73
CA LEU A 71 3.55 -13.52 -21.56
C LEU A 71 4.84 -12.71 -21.37
N HIS A 72 5.54 -12.36 -22.46
CA HIS A 72 6.73 -11.51 -22.40
C HIS A 72 6.38 -10.07 -22.01
N GLU A 73 5.30 -9.54 -22.57
CA GLU A 73 4.75 -8.22 -22.20
C GLU A 73 4.47 -8.16 -20.69
N VAL A 74 3.84 -9.20 -20.11
CA VAL A 74 3.58 -9.25 -18.66
C VAL A 74 4.86 -9.33 -17.83
N LYS A 75 5.84 -10.13 -18.25
CA LYS A 75 7.13 -10.24 -17.53
C LYS A 75 7.81 -8.87 -17.46
N GLU A 76 7.84 -8.15 -18.58
CA GLU A 76 8.42 -6.81 -18.63
C GLU A 76 7.59 -5.81 -17.81
N TYR A 77 6.27 -5.84 -17.95
CA TYR A 77 5.34 -5.01 -17.18
C TYR A 77 5.54 -5.18 -15.67
N ARG A 78 5.56 -6.42 -15.16
CA ARG A 78 5.81 -6.74 -13.75
C ARG A 78 7.14 -6.15 -13.29
N ARG A 79 8.22 -6.35 -14.06
CA ARG A 79 9.55 -5.85 -13.70
C ARG A 79 9.55 -4.34 -13.48
N TYR A 80 8.87 -3.58 -14.34
CA TYR A 80 8.82 -2.12 -14.19
C TYR A 80 7.81 -1.67 -13.13
N PHE A 81 6.56 -2.12 -13.20
CA PHE A 81 5.45 -1.56 -12.41
C PHE A 81 5.24 -2.21 -11.03
N LEU A 82 5.68 -3.45 -10.83
CA LEU A 82 5.61 -4.13 -9.52
C LEU A 82 6.95 -4.10 -8.76
N ALA A 83 8.08 -4.02 -9.45
CA ALA A 83 9.39 -3.96 -8.80
C ALA A 83 10.02 -2.56 -8.87
N ILE A 84 10.44 -2.09 -10.04
CA ILE A 84 11.29 -0.88 -10.15
C ILE A 84 10.57 0.37 -9.65
N VAL A 85 9.37 0.66 -10.15
CA VAL A 85 8.64 1.89 -9.80
C VAL A 85 8.27 1.91 -8.32
N PRO A 86 7.68 0.86 -7.72
CA PRO A 86 7.41 0.83 -6.28
C PRO A 86 8.67 0.96 -5.43
N VAL A 87 9.81 0.36 -5.82
CA VAL A 87 11.09 0.55 -5.13
C VAL A 87 11.48 2.03 -5.12
N VAL A 88 11.51 2.69 -6.28
CA VAL A 88 11.90 4.10 -6.39
C VAL A 88 10.95 4.99 -5.58
N LEU A 89 9.63 4.78 -5.72
CA LEU A 89 8.63 5.54 -4.97
C LEU A 89 8.73 5.30 -3.45
N SER A 90 9.05 4.07 -3.02
CA SER A 90 9.22 3.74 -1.60
C SER A 90 10.40 4.48 -0.96
N VAL A 91 11.49 4.69 -1.71
CA VAL A 91 12.65 5.47 -1.24
C VAL A 91 12.25 6.93 -1.02
N PHE A 92 11.53 7.54 -1.96
CA PHE A 92 11.02 8.90 -1.79
C PHE A 92 10.00 8.98 -0.64
N ALA A 93 9.08 8.03 -0.56
CA ALA A 93 8.10 7.95 0.53
C ALA A 93 8.79 7.83 1.89
N PHE A 94 9.86 7.04 1.99
CA PHE A 94 10.66 6.91 3.21
C PHE A 94 11.29 8.24 3.62
N ILE A 95 11.93 8.95 2.67
CA ILE A 95 12.56 10.26 2.92
C ILE A 95 11.51 11.27 3.40
N PHE A 96 10.37 11.38 2.72
CA PHE A 96 9.32 12.34 3.11
C PHE A 96 8.72 12.00 4.47
N ASN A 97 8.45 10.72 4.75
CA ASN A 97 7.94 10.30 6.06
C ASN A 97 8.97 10.51 7.19
N ALA A 98 10.27 10.31 6.93
CA ALA A 98 11.33 10.56 7.89
C ALA A 98 11.47 12.06 8.22
N ILE A 99 11.46 12.92 7.20
CA ILE A 99 11.45 14.38 7.38
C ILE A 99 10.19 14.80 8.14
N PHE A 100 9.04 14.28 7.77
CA PHE A 100 7.77 14.60 8.42
C PHE A 100 7.76 14.17 9.90
N LEU A 101 8.25 12.98 10.21
CA LEU A 101 8.41 12.50 11.59
C LEU A 101 9.34 13.42 12.39
N PHE A 102 10.47 13.82 11.81
CA PHE A 102 11.39 14.75 12.45
C PHE A 102 10.74 16.12 12.75
N LEU A 103 10.00 16.68 11.79
CA LEU A 103 9.27 17.93 11.97
C LEU A 103 8.22 17.82 13.07
N GLN A 104 7.43 16.75 13.06
CA GLN A 104 6.43 16.49 14.09
C GLN A 104 7.08 16.33 15.47
N TRP A 105 8.18 15.61 15.56
CA TRP A 105 8.91 15.41 16.81
C TRP A 105 9.39 16.75 17.37
N SER A 106 9.95 17.62 16.51
CA SER A 106 10.35 18.98 16.88
C SER A 106 9.17 19.80 17.44
N VAL A 107 8.03 19.81 16.73
CA VAL A 107 6.82 20.51 17.19
C VAL A 107 6.28 19.92 18.49
N TRP A 108 6.25 18.59 18.61
CA TRP A 108 5.71 17.89 19.77
C TRP A 108 6.49 18.22 21.05
N ARG A 109 7.83 18.28 20.97
CA ARG A 109 8.67 18.67 22.12
C ARG A 109 8.35 20.08 22.61
N LYS A 110 8.12 21.01 21.67
CA LYS A 110 7.79 22.42 21.94
C LYS A 110 6.32 22.67 22.28
N ALA A 111 5.44 21.71 22.00
CA ALA A 111 4.00 21.88 22.17
C ALA A 111 3.57 21.83 23.65
N GLY A 112 2.58 22.64 24.03
CA GLY A 112 1.91 22.54 25.33
C GLY A 112 1.03 21.29 25.47
N SER A 113 0.64 20.97 26.71
CA SER A 113 -0.07 19.72 27.08
C SER A 113 -1.31 19.39 26.24
N GLY A 114 -2.07 20.39 25.80
CA GLY A 114 -3.26 20.21 24.97
C GLY A 114 -2.98 19.76 23.52
N HIS A 115 -1.88 20.23 22.93
CA HIS A 115 -1.49 19.89 21.55
C HIS A 115 -0.66 18.61 21.49
N ARG A 116 0.09 18.27 22.55
CA ARG A 116 0.88 17.03 22.65
C ARG A 116 0.04 15.77 22.43
N LYS A 117 -1.22 15.75 22.87
CA LYS A 117 -2.15 14.61 22.69
C LYS A 117 -2.39 14.27 21.22
N ARG A 118 -2.71 15.28 20.42
CA ARG A 118 -2.93 15.12 18.97
C ARG A 118 -1.64 14.69 18.26
N TYR A 119 -0.53 15.36 18.54
CA TYR A 119 0.75 15.05 17.92
C TYR A 119 1.26 13.66 18.31
N ALA A 120 0.91 13.12 19.49
CA ALA A 120 1.28 11.75 19.86
C ALA A 120 0.67 10.70 18.91
N LEU A 121 -0.61 10.84 18.53
CA LEU A 121 -1.24 9.93 17.56
C LEU A 121 -0.63 10.08 16.16
N ILE A 122 -0.34 11.31 15.74
CA ILE A 122 0.25 11.56 14.42
C ILE A 122 1.69 11.01 14.37
N LEU A 123 2.47 11.20 15.43
CA LEU A 123 3.82 10.63 15.57
C LEU A 123 3.80 9.12 15.46
N PHE A 124 2.90 8.46 16.21
CA PHE A 124 2.76 7.01 16.15
C PHE A 124 2.44 6.54 14.73
N ARG A 125 1.50 7.21 14.06
CA ARG A 125 1.15 6.91 12.65
C ARG A 125 2.36 7.03 11.73
N SER A 126 3.14 8.10 11.85
CA SER A 126 4.34 8.29 11.03
C SER A 126 5.43 7.25 11.30
N VAL A 127 5.57 6.78 12.55
CA VAL A 127 6.47 5.66 12.89
C VAL A 127 5.96 4.37 12.23
N THR A 128 4.67 4.08 12.32
CA THR A 128 4.08 2.91 11.65
C THR A 128 4.33 2.94 10.14
N SER A 129 4.06 4.07 9.47
CA SER A 129 4.30 4.17 8.02
C SER A 129 5.77 3.98 7.64
N LEU A 130 6.72 4.46 8.44
CA LEU A 130 8.15 4.17 8.21
C LEU A 130 8.48 2.69 8.38
N LEU A 131 7.96 2.04 9.43
CA LEU A 131 8.14 0.60 9.64
C LEU A 131 7.54 -0.20 8.48
N THR A 132 6.35 0.16 8.02
CA THR A 132 5.71 -0.44 6.85
C THR A 132 6.57 -0.31 5.60
N LEU A 133 7.14 0.88 5.33
CA LEU A 133 8.03 1.10 4.18
C LEU A 133 9.31 0.27 4.27
N ILE A 134 9.90 0.14 5.47
CA ILE A 134 11.08 -0.71 5.69
C ILE A 134 10.72 -2.18 5.42
N CYS A 135 9.61 -2.67 6.00
CA CYS A 135 9.15 -4.04 5.80
C CYS A 135 8.82 -4.32 4.33
N PHE A 136 8.18 -3.37 3.64
CA PHE A 136 7.89 -3.47 2.22
C PHE A 136 9.18 -3.55 1.40
N TYR A 137 10.18 -2.72 1.70
CA TYR A 137 11.47 -2.76 1.02
C TYR A 137 12.20 -4.09 1.21
N ILE A 138 12.22 -4.63 2.45
CA ILE A 138 12.80 -5.95 2.74
C ILE A 138 12.07 -7.03 1.94
N LEU A 139 10.74 -6.96 1.87
CA LEU A 139 9.93 -7.92 1.12
C LEU A 139 10.20 -7.87 -0.39
N LEU A 140 10.40 -6.69 -0.97
CA LEU A 140 10.81 -6.56 -2.38
C LEU A 140 12.18 -7.20 -2.66
N ILE A 141 13.14 -7.09 -1.73
CA ILE A 141 14.44 -7.79 -1.82
C ILE A 141 14.24 -9.30 -1.74
N VAL A 142 13.41 -9.78 -0.81
CA VAL A 142 13.10 -11.21 -0.67
C VAL A 142 12.46 -11.75 -1.96
N TRP A 143 11.57 -11.00 -2.60
CA TRP A 143 10.99 -11.39 -3.89
C TRP A 143 12.03 -11.50 -5.00
N GLN A 144 13.06 -10.65 -4.99
CA GLN A 144 14.18 -10.78 -5.93
C GLN A 144 15.06 -12.02 -5.63
N GLY A 145 15.06 -12.54 -4.40
CA GLY A 145 15.86 -13.70 -4.02
C GLY A 145 15.11 -15.04 -4.12
N GLY A 146 13.84 -15.07 -3.71
CA GLY A 146 13.07 -16.30 -3.46
C GLY A 146 11.82 -16.47 -4.32
N GLY A 147 11.48 -15.49 -5.16
CA GLY A 147 10.24 -15.48 -5.94
C GLY A 147 9.00 -15.22 -5.09
N LEU A 148 7.85 -15.26 -5.76
CA LEU A 148 6.52 -15.08 -5.15
C LEU A 148 5.99 -16.43 -4.64
N ASN A 149 5.85 -16.56 -3.32
CA ASN A 149 5.25 -17.73 -2.67
C ASN A 149 4.14 -17.31 -1.69
N TYR A 150 3.37 -18.29 -1.20
CA TYR A 150 2.26 -18.05 -0.25
C TYR A 150 2.68 -17.16 0.93
N ALA A 151 3.78 -17.53 1.61
CA ALA A 151 4.23 -16.81 2.79
C ALA A 151 4.59 -15.34 2.49
N SER A 152 5.29 -15.09 1.38
CA SER A 152 5.66 -13.75 0.97
C SER A 152 4.45 -12.90 0.57
N VAL A 153 3.44 -13.49 -0.08
CA VAL A 153 2.19 -12.80 -0.43
C VAL A 153 1.36 -12.53 0.82
N ALA A 154 1.28 -13.47 1.75
CA ALA A 154 0.61 -13.29 3.03
C ALA A 154 1.25 -12.15 3.84
N VAL A 155 2.59 -12.08 3.87
CA VAL A 155 3.32 -10.98 4.54
C VAL A 155 3.08 -9.65 3.83
N PHE A 156 3.09 -9.61 2.49
CA PHE A 156 2.80 -8.40 1.74
C PHE A 156 1.40 -7.84 2.05
N ILE A 157 0.39 -8.70 2.01
CA ILE A 157 -1.00 -8.35 2.32
C ILE A 157 -1.15 -7.97 3.79
N PHE A 158 -0.47 -8.67 4.71
CA PHE A 158 -0.41 -8.30 6.12
C PHE A 158 0.13 -6.87 6.29
N ILE A 159 1.28 -6.54 5.68
CA ILE A 159 1.90 -5.21 5.77
C ILE A 159 0.95 -4.14 5.20
N GLY A 160 0.39 -4.37 4.02
CA GLY A 160 -0.52 -3.44 3.36
C GLY A 160 -1.82 -3.21 4.14
N SER A 161 -2.48 -4.28 4.55
CA SER A 161 -3.72 -4.20 5.36
C SER A 161 -3.45 -3.56 6.72
N HIS A 162 -2.32 -3.86 7.36
CA HIS A 162 -1.95 -3.28 8.65
C HIS A 162 -1.82 -1.77 8.54
N ASP A 163 -1.09 -1.28 7.54
CA ASP A 163 -0.96 0.15 7.30
C ASP A 163 -2.32 0.81 7.01
N PHE A 164 -3.11 0.22 6.11
CA PHE A 164 -4.43 0.72 5.76
C PHE A 164 -5.36 0.85 6.98
N ILE A 165 -5.53 -0.23 7.76
CA ILE A 165 -6.42 -0.25 8.92
C ILE A 165 -5.90 0.69 10.02
N CYS A 166 -4.58 0.77 10.22
CA CYS A 166 -3.98 1.69 11.18
C CYS A 166 -4.23 3.14 10.77
N ILE A 167 -4.06 3.50 9.49
CA ILE A 167 -4.33 4.83 8.97
C ILE A 167 -5.82 5.17 9.14
N ALA A 168 -6.73 4.30 8.70
CA ALA A 168 -8.18 4.50 8.86
C ALA A 168 -8.58 4.71 10.34
N SER A 169 -8.07 3.86 11.24
CA SER A 169 -8.35 3.92 12.67
C SER A 169 -7.78 5.18 13.33
N THR A 170 -6.56 5.59 12.97
CA THR A 170 -5.98 6.84 13.49
C THR A 170 -6.72 8.07 13.01
N TYR A 171 -7.20 8.10 11.76
CA TYR A 171 -8.06 9.17 11.27
C TYR A 171 -9.39 9.24 12.02
N PHE A 172 -10.03 8.08 12.24
CA PHE A 172 -11.24 7.99 13.05
C PHE A 172 -11.04 8.58 14.46
N VAL A 173 -9.98 8.17 15.16
CA VAL A 173 -9.70 8.66 16.52
C VAL A 173 -9.27 10.12 16.54
N LEU A 174 -8.43 10.58 15.60
CA LEU A 174 -8.04 11.99 15.50
C LEU A 174 -9.25 12.90 15.31
N THR A 175 -10.24 12.44 14.56
CA THR A 175 -11.50 13.16 14.34
C THR A 175 -12.36 13.16 15.59
N GLY A 176 -12.46 12.03 16.29
CA GLY A 176 -13.11 11.97 17.60
C GLY A 176 -12.46 12.92 18.61
N ILE A 177 -11.13 12.95 18.69
CA ILE A 177 -10.38 13.87 19.55
C ILE A 177 -10.65 15.33 19.19
N LEU A 178 -10.63 15.67 17.90
CA LEU A 178 -10.93 17.02 17.44
C LEU A 178 -12.38 17.42 17.78
N TYR A 179 -13.33 16.51 17.57
CA TYR A 179 -14.72 16.70 17.95
C TYR A 179 -14.86 16.97 19.44
N THR A 180 -14.26 16.14 20.30
CA THR A 180 -14.30 16.35 21.74
C THR A 180 -13.64 17.69 22.13
N ALA A 181 -12.55 18.08 21.47
CA ALA A 181 -11.88 19.36 21.72
C ALA A 181 -12.74 20.58 21.34
N VAL A 182 -13.52 20.49 20.26
CA VAL A 182 -14.40 21.57 19.79
C VAL A 182 -15.73 21.59 20.56
N VAL A 183 -16.36 20.42 20.73
CA VAL A 183 -17.70 20.31 21.31
C VAL A 183 -17.67 20.37 22.84
N HIS A 184 -16.74 19.68 23.46
CA HIS A 184 -16.60 19.56 24.92
C HIS A 184 -15.20 19.99 25.40
N PRO A 185 -14.81 21.26 25.22
CA PRO A 185 -13.45 21.73 25.50
C PRO A 185 -13.04 21.58 26.98
N ILE A 186 -13.99 21.69 27.91
CA ILE A 186 -13.73 21.50 29.34
C ILE A 186 -13.35 20.06 29.62
N PHE A 187 -14.14 19.09 29.14
CA PHE A 187 -13.85 17.66 29.28
C PHE A 187 -12.50 17.29 28.66
N TYR A 188 -12.21 17.81 27.45
CA TYR A 188 -10.94 17.59 26.76
C TYR A 188 -9.73 18.10 27.56
N LYS A 189 -9.87 19.22 28.28
CA LYS A 189 -8.79 19.77 29.11
C LYS A 189 -8.64 19.06 30.46
N THR A 190 -9.73 18.72 31.14
CA THR A 190 -9.70 18.25 32.54
C THR A 190 -9.61 16.74 32.68
N LYS A 191 -10.34 15.98 31.86
CA LYS A 191 -10.46 14.52 32.00
C LYS A 191 -9.56 13.77 31.02
N PHE A 192 -9.49 14.24 29.77
CA PHE A 192 -8.75 13.54 28.74
C PHE A 192 -7.22 13.75 28.90
N ARG A 193 -6.49 12.76 29.42
CA ARG A 193 -5.03 12.82 29.63
C ARG A 193 -4.25 12.14 28.50
N LEU A 194 -2.94 12.43 28.38
CA LEU A 194 -2.05 11.80 27.38
C LEU A 194 -2.00 10.28 27.52
N LEU A 195 -2.12 9.75 28.74
CA LEU A 195 -2.21 8.31 29.00
C LEU A 195 -3.35 7.64 28.22
N HIS A 196 -4.52 8.28 28.14
CA HIS A 196 -5.65 7.74 27.37
C HIS A 196 -5.31 7.66 25.88
N CYS A 197 -4.53 8.60 25.34
CA CYS A 197 -4.07 8.53 23.96
C CYS A 197 -3.18 7.30 23.74
N TYR A 198 -2.25 6.99 24.65
CA TYR A 198 -1.41 5.80 24.53
C TYR A 198 -2.21 4.50 24.65
N VAL A 199 -3.19 4.45 25.55
CA VAL A 199 -4.11 3.29 25.65
C VAL A 199 -4.89 3.10 24.35
N ILE A 200 -5.46 4.17 23.79
CA ILE A 200 -6.18 4.10 22.51
C ILE A 200 -5.25 3.63 21.38
N ILE A 201 -4.02 4.15 21.31
CA ILE A 201 -3.02 3.70 20.33
C ILE A 201 -2.72 2.21 20.48
N GLY A 202 -2.52 1.73 21.71
CA GLY A 202 -2.30 0.31 21.97
C GLY A 202 -3.47 -0.57 21.51
N CYS A 203 -4.71 -0.14 21.79
CA CYS A 203 -5.90 -0.85 21.32
C CYS A 203 -6.02 -0.88 19.80
N ILE A 204 -5.75 0.26 19.12
CA ILE A 204 -5.73 0.31 17.65
C ILE A 204 -4.73 -0.71 17.12
N TYR A 205 -3.49 -0.69 17.63
CA TYR A 205 -2.43 -1.56 17.13
C TYR A 205 -2.76 -3.05 17.33
N LEU A 206 -3.33 -3.40 18.48
CA LEU A 206 -3.76 -4.77 18.76
C LEU A 206 -4.84 -5.24 17.77
N VAL A 207 -5.91 -4.45 17.60
CA VAL A 207 -7.03 -4.79 16.71
C VAL A 207 -6.56 -4.84 15.25
N THR A 208 -5.77 -3.86 14.82
CA THR A 208 -5.20 -3.82 13.48
C THR A 208 -4.31 -5.03 13.22
N THR A 209 -3.43 -5.41 14.15
CA THR A 209 -2.57 -6.58 13.99
C THR A 209 -3.39 -7.85 13.81
N ILE A 210 -4.41 -8.07 14.64
CA ILE A 210 -5.28 -9.25 14.56
C ILE A 210 -5.99 -9.31 13.20
N LEU A 211 -6.62 -8.22 12.78
CA LEU A 211 -7.34 -8.16 11.50
C LEU A 211 -6.41 -8.36 10.31
N SER A 212 -5.22 -7.76 10.34
CA SER A 212 -4.24 -7.88 9.27
C SER A 212 -3.65 -9.28 9.16
N VAL A 213 -3.44 -9.99 10.27
CA VAL A 213 -3.02 -11.40 10.21
C VAL A 213 -4.10 -12.23 9.53
N CYS A 214 -5.38 -12.02 9.91
CA CYS A 214 -6.49 -12.70 9.26
C CYS A 214 -6.53 -12.40 7.75
N PHE A 215 -6.49 -11.13 7.35
CA PHE A 215 -6.50 -10.77 5.92
C PHE A 215 -5.28 -11.32 5.17
N GLY A 216 -4.08 -11.24 5.75
CA GLY A 216 -2.87 -11.80 5.13
C GLY A 216 -2.99 -13.30 4.85
N LEU A 217 -3.47 -14.08 5.83
CA LEU A 217 -3.62 -15.54 5.67
C LEU A 217 -4.74 -15.92 4.70
N PHE A 218 -5.90 -15.28 4.82
CA PHE A 218 -7.07 -15.61 4.01
C PHE A 218 -6.92 -15.13 2.57
N GLU A 219 -6.49 -13.90 2.33
CA GLU A 219 -6.30 -13.40 0.96
C GLU A 219 -5.18 -14.13 0.23
N ALA A 220 -4.06 -14.44 0.91
CA ALA A 220 -2.99 -15.23 0.28
C ALA A 220 -3.47 -16.63 -0.12
N THR A 221 -4.42 -17.20 0.63
CA THR A 221 -5.04 -18.48 0.30
C THR A 221 -5.85 -18.41 -0.99
N LEU A 222 -6.49 -17.26 -1.28
CA LEU A 222 -7.22 -17.07 -2.53
C LEU A 222 -6.29 -17.10 -3.76
N PHE A 223 -5.05 -16.61 -3.62
CA PHE A 223 -4.06 -16.60 -4.70
C PHE A 223 -3.19 -17.87 -4.77
N TYR A 224 -3.05 -18.60 -3.65
CA TYR A 224 -2.15 -19.75 -3.53
C TYR A 224 -2.82 -20.93 -2.79
N PRO A 225 -3.91 -21.52 -3.34
CA PRO A 225 -4.69 -22.54 -2.65
C PRO A 225 -3.99 -23.90 -2.52
N ASP A 226 -2.96 -24.19 -3.33
CA ASP A 226 -2.24 -25.48 -3.25
C ASP A 226 -1.09 -25.48 -2.22
N THR A 227 -0.54 -24.29 -1.90
CA THR A 227 0.61 -24.13 -0.98
C THR A 227 0.21 -23.52 0.36
N THR A 228 -1.09 -23.30 0.57
CA THR A 228 -1.64 -22.75 1.80
C THR A 228 -1.66 -23.81 2.92
N PRO A 229 -1.42 -23.42 4.18
CA PRO A 229 -1.70 -24.28 5.32
C PRO A 229 -3.20 -24.47 5.58
N ILE A 230 -4.08 -23.64 4.99
CA ILE A 230 -5.52 -23.65 5.24
C ILE A 230 -6.25 -24.04 3.95
N PHE A 231 -6.72 -25.28 3.87
CA PHE A 231 -7.49 -25.75 2.71
C PHE A 231 -8.84 -25.02 2.62
N CYS A 232 -9.00 -24.19 1.59
CA CYS A 232 -10.18 -23.36 1.37
C CYS A 232 -10.53 -23.39 -0.14
N PRO A 233 -11.36 -24.36 -0.58
CA PRO A 233 -11.80 -24.43 -1.96
C PRO A 233 -12.53 -23.14 -2.39
N VAL A 234 -12.35 -22.76 -3.65
CA VAL A 234 -12.89 -21.52 -4.23
C VAL A 234 -14.41 -21.42 -4.06
N ASP A 235 -15.14 -22.49 -4.39
CA ASP A 235 -16.61 -22.47 -4.43
C ASP A 235 -17.25 -22.48 -3.03
N THR A 236 -16.62 -23.13 -2.06
CA THR A 236 -17.20 -23.34 -0.73
C THR A 236 -16.74 -22.32 0.31
N CYS A 237 -15.49 -21.84 0.20
CA CYS A 237 -14.85 -21.02 1.22
C CYS A 237 -14.22 -19.75 0.62
N GLY A 238 -13.50 -19.86 -0.51
CA GLY A 238 -12.74 -18.76 -1.08
C GLY A 238 -13.62 -17.58 -1.51
N PHE A 239 -14.70 -17.85 -2.25
CA PHE A 239 -15.60 -16.81 -2.72
C PHE A 239 -16.38 -16.11 -1.59
N PRO A 240 -17.00 -16.83 -0.62
CA PRO A 240 -17.59 -16.19 0.56
C PRO A 240 -16.60 -15.32 1.34
N VAL A 241 -15.37 -15.77 1.52
CA VAL A 241 -14.31 -15.00 2.21
C VAL A 241 -13.98 -13.73 1.42
N ALA A 242 -13.82 -13.81 0.11
CA ALA A 242 -13.58 -12.63 -0.74
C ALA A 242 -14.73 -11.61 -0.63
N ILE A 243 -15.99 -12.06 -0.62
CA ILE A 243 -17.15 -11.18 -0.40
C ILE A 243 -17.05 -10.48 0.96
N VAL A 244 -16.79 -11.23 2.03
CA VAL A 244 -16.71 -10.67 3.39
C VAL A 244 -15.61 -9.61 3.46
N ILE A 245 -14.44 -9.86 2.89
CA ILE A 245 -13.32 -8.91 2.87
C ILE A 245 -13.70 -7.61 2.16
N VAL A 246 -14.26 -7.70 0.96
CA VAL A 246 -14.66 -6.51 0.18
C VAL A 246 -15.80 -5.75 0.87
N VAL A 247 -16.78 -6.45 1.44
CA VAL A 247 -17.86 -5.81 2.21
C VAL A 247 -17.31 -5.09 3.44
N LEU A 248 -16.39 -5.71 4.19
CA LEU A 248 -15.73 -5.07 5.33
C LEU A 248 -14.93 -3.84 4.90
N LEU A 249 -14.23 -3.90 3.77
CA LEU A 249 -13.49 -2.76 3.21
C LEU A 249 -14.41 -1.60 2.82
N ILE A 250 -15.54 -1.90 2.17
CA ILE A 250 -16.56 -0.92 1.78
C ILE A 250 -17.18 -0.29 3.02
N LEU A 251 -17.66 -1.10 3.97
CA LEU A 251 -18.28 -0.62 5.21
C LEU A 251 -17.29 0.19 6.05
N GLY A 252 -16.04 -0.27 6.14
CA GLY A 252 -14.96 0.45 6.82
C GLY A 252 -14.73 1.83 6.20
N THR A 253 -14.52 1.88 4.88
CA THR A 253 -14.28 3.14 4.16
C THR A 253 -15.50 4.08 4.25
N ALA A 254 -16.70 3.56 4.01
CA ALA A 254 -17.94 4.32 4.07
C ALA A 254 -18.21 4.87 5.48
N SER A 255 -17.95 4.08 6.53
CA SER A 255 -18.13 4.51 7.92
C SER A 255 -17.21 5.68 8.27
N VAL A 256 -15.92 5.62 7.86
CA VAL A 256 -14.98 6.73 8.07
C VAL A 256 -15.47 7.98 7.35
N VAL A 257 -15.81 7.88 6.06
CA VAL A 257 -16.30 9.01 5.26
C VAL A 257 -17.58 9.60 5.85
N LEU A 258 -18.55 8.77 6.25
CA LEU A 258 -19.81 9.19 6.85
C LEU A 258 -19.58 9.94 8.15
N ILE A 259 -18.80 9.37 9.06
CA ILE A 259 -18.51 9.95 10.38
C ILE A 259 -17.77 11.28 10.21
N TYR A 260 -16.79 11.34 9.31
CA TYR A 260 -16.11 12.59 8.96
C TYR A 260 -17.09 13.65 8.45
N THR A 261 -17.98 13.27 7.54
CA THR A 261 -18.98 14.19 6.96
C THR A 261 -19.91 14.72 8.04
N VAL A 262 -20.46 13.85 8.90
CA VAL A 262 -21.33 14.25 10.02
C VAL A 262 -20.61 15.21 10.96
N LEU A 263 -19.35 14.94 11.30
CA LEU A 263 -18.57 15.78 12.20
C LEU A 263 -18.21 17.13 11.57
N LEU A 264 -17.85 17.16 10.29
CA LEU A 264 -17.66 18.41 9.53
C LEU A 264 -18.93 19.24 9.45
N LEU A 265 -20.08 18.60 9.17
CA LEU A 265 -21.38 19.28 9.12
C LEU A 265 -21.76 19.86 10.48
N ARG A 266 -21.59 19.10 11.57
CA ARG A 266 -21.85 19.60 12.93
C ARG A 266 -20.92 20.76 13.30
N MET A 267 -19.64 20.68 12.97
CA MET A 267 -18.71 21.79 13.20
C MET A 267 -19.07 23.03 12.38
N ARG A 268 -19.47 22.87 11.12
CA ARG A 268 -19.97 23.98 10.27
C ARG A 268 -21.23 24.60 10.84
N ALA A 269 -22.20 23.80 11.25
CA ALA A 269 -23.45 24.28 11.85
C ALA A 269 -23.18 25.09 13.13
N ARG A 270 -22.29 24.59 14.01
CA ARG A 270 -21.88 25.33 15.20
C ARG A 270 -21.16 26.63 14.88
N ASN A 271 -20.21 26.61 13.94
CA ASN A 271 -19.50 27.83 13.50
C ASN A 271 -20.48 28.87 12.93
N ARG A 272 -21.54 28.45 12.22
CA ARG A 272 -22.61 29.34 11.75
C ARG A 272 -23.45 29.89 12.90
N ALA A 273 -23.83 29.06 13.87
CA ALA A 273 -24.59 29.50 15.04
C ALA A 273 -23.80 30.55 15.87
N GLU A 274 -22.49 30.34 16.03
CA GLU A 274 -21.60 31.32 16.67
C GLU A 274 -21.47 32.61 15.83
N LEU A 275 -21.49 32.54 14.50
CA LEU A 275 -21.48 33.73 13.62
C LEU A 275 -22.73 34.60 13.81
N HIS A 276 -23.91 34.00 13.92
CA HIS A 276 -25.16 34.74 14.12
C HIS A 276 -25.21 35.44 15.49
N THR A 277 -24.62 34.84 16.53
CA THR A 277 -24.50 35.46 17.86
C THR A 277 -23.38 36.51 17.95
N MET A 278 -22.46 36.56 16.97
CA MET A 278 -21.35 37.52 16.91
C MET A 278 -21.74 38.91 16.42
N SER A 279 -22.89 39.09 15.77
CA SER A 279 -23.34 40.42 15.31
C SER A 279 -23.57 41.42 16.46
N VAL A 280 -23.52 40.98 17.72
CA VAL A 280 -23.98 41.76 18.88
C VAL A 280 -22.89 42.05 19.93
N LYS A 281 -21.71 41.39 19.92
CA LYS A 281 -20.64 41.65 20.92
C LYS A 281 -19.22 41.55 20.35
N SER A 282 -18.44 42.62 20.48
CA SER A 282 -17.00 42.70 20.17
C SER A 282 -16.16 41.90 21.17
N THR A 283 -15.16 41.13 20.72
CA THR A 283 -13.89 40.90 21.46
C THR A 283 -12.85 40.12 20.63
N GLU A 284 -11.63 40.64 20.56
CA GLU A 284 -10.45 40.03 19.89
C GLU A 284 -10.15 38.58 20.31
N SER A 285 -10.43 38.19 21.56
CA SER A 285 -10.16 36.83 22.04
C SER A 285 -11.03 35.77 21.34
N ARG A 286 -12.24 36.15 20.91
CA ARG A 286 -13.16 35.26 20.16
C ARG A 286 -12.82 35.19 18.67
N ALA A 287 -12.22 36.24 18.10
CA ALA A 287 -11.72 36.24 16.72
C ALA A 287 -10.52 35.27 16.56
N SER A 288 -9.62 35.21 17.56
CA SER A 288 -8.54 34.23 17.63
C SER A 288 -9.06 32.79 17.71
N GLN A 289 -10.10 32.56 18.53
CA GLN A 289 -10.75 31.26 18.64
C GLN A 289 -11.46 30.83 17.33
N LYS A 290 -12.12 31.77 16.64
CA LYS A 290 -12.74 31.55 15.31
C LYS A 290 -11.72 31.23 14.22
N ARG A 291 -10.58 31.93 14.19
CA ARG A 291 -9.49 31.63 13.25
C ARG A 291 -8.93 30.23 13.51
N SER A 292 -8.81 29.83 14.77
CA SER A 292 -8.34 28.49 15.14
C SER A 292 -9.32 27.37 14.75
N SER A 293 -10.63 27.60 14.85
CA SER A 293 -11.65 26.61 14.47
C SER A 293 -11.78 26.46 12.95
N VAL A 294 -11.68 27.55 12.19
CA VAL A 294 -11.67 27.53 10.71
C VAL A 294 -10.44 26.80 10.18
N VAL A 295 -9.26 27.07 10.73
CA VAL A 295 -8.01 26.38 10.34
C VAL A 295 -8.08 24.89 10.69
N ALA A 296 -8.61 24.53 11.86
CA ALA A 296 -8.78 23.14 12.25
C ALA A 296 -9.78 22.39 11.33
N MET A 297 -10.86 23.07 10.92
CA MET A 297 -11.87 22.52 10.01
C MET A 297 -11.33 22.35 8.59
N ASN A 298 -10.58 23.33 8.06
CA ASN A 298 -9.95 23.23 6.74
C ASN A 298 -8.94 22.08 6.70
N ARG A 299 -8.12 21.94 7.76
CA ARG A 299 -7.20 20.81 7.90
C ARG A 299 -7.93 19.46 7.93
N LEU A 300 -9.05 19.37 8.65
CA LEU A 300 -9.82 18.13 8.70
C LEU A 300 -10.41 17.77 7.32
N ALA A 301 -10.92 18.77 6.60
CA ALA A 301 -11.47 18.58 5.26
C ALA A 301 -10.42 18.13 4.24
N ILE A 302 -9.22 18.73 4.29
CA ILE A 302 -8.08 18.32 3.44
C ILE A 302 -7.68 16.87 3.75
N ASN A 303 -7.55 16.53 5.03
CA ASN A 303 -7.19 15.16 5.44
C ASN A 303 -8.25 14.13 5.01
N MET A 304 -9.54 14.49 5.07
CA MET A 304 -10.63 13.66 4.57
C MET A 304 -10.52 13.47 3.05
N LEU A 305 -10.29 14.55 2.31
CA LEU A 305 -10.14 14.49 0.85
C LEU A 305 -8.97 13.60 0.46
N THR A 306 -7.83 13.74 1.14
CA THR A 306 -6.65 12.90 0.89
C THR A 306 -6.93 11.43 1.18
N PHE A 307 -7.57 11.12 2.31
CA PHE A 307 -7.98 9.74 2.61
C PHE A 307 -8.91 9.18 1.53
N THR A 308 -9.98 9.90 1.17
CA THR A 308 -10.93 9.43 0.16
C THR A 308 -10.30 9.24 -1.21
N ILE A 309 -9.45 10.16 -1.66
CA ILE A 309 -8.74 10.04 -2.95
C ILE A 309 -7.79 8.84 -2.95
N ALA A 310 -7.12 8.58 -1.82
CA ALA A 310 -6.23 7.45 -1.65
C ALA A 310 -6.97 6.10 -1.62
N THR A 311 -8.09 6.02 -0.92
CA THR A 311 -8.76 4.73 -0.64
C THR A 311 -9.83 4.35 -1.65
N LEU A 312 -10.50 5.33 -2.30
CA LEU A 312 -11.59 5.05 -3.24
C LEU A 312 -11.14 4.20 -4.45
N PRO A 313 -9.98 4.46 -5.08
CA PRO A 313 -9.47 3.60 -6.15
C PRO A 313 -9.20 2.16 -5.69
N LEU A 314 -8.70 1.96 -4.47
CA LEU A 314 -8.46 0.62 -3.91
C LEU A 314 -9.77 -0.15 -3.71
N VAL A 315 -10.83 0.52 -3.24
CA VAL A 315 -12.16 -0.07 -3.14
C VAL A 315 -12.70 -0.45 -4.52
N ALA A 316 -12.52 0.41 -5.53
CA ALA A 316 -12.95 0.11 -6.90
C ALA A 316 -12.23 -1.11 -7.48
N ILE A 317 -10.90 -1.20 -7.30
CA ILE A 317 -10.11 -2.38 -7.70
C ILE A 317 -10.60 -3.64 -6.98
N SER A 318 -10.92 -3.54 -5.68
CA SER A 318 -11.42 -4.67 -4.89
C SER A 318 -12.78 -5.16 -5.38
N ILE A 319 -13.70 -4.24 -5.72
CA ILE A 319 -15.01 -4.58 -6.31
C ILE A 319 -14.84 -5.25 -7.67
N TYR A 320 -13.96 -4.70 -8.52
CA TYR A 320 -13.68 -5.28 -9.83
C TYR A 320 -13.09 -6.69 -9.72
N THR A 321 -12.16 -6.90 -8.80
CA THR A 321 -11.54 -8.20 -8.52
C THR A 321 -12.58 -9.19 -8.02
N LEU A 322 -13.52 -8.76 -7.16
CA LEU A 322 -14.61 -9.62 -6.69
C LEU A 322 -15.59 -10.00 -7.81
N ALA A 323 -15.94 -9.05 -8.68
CA ALA A 323 -16.85 -9.30 -9.80
C ALA A 323 -16.28 -10.33 -10.80
N ASN A 324 -14.96 -10.33 -10.98
CA ASN A 324 -14.25 -11.26 -11.87
C ASN A 324 -13.60 -12.43 -11.11
N PHE A 325 -13.91 -12.61 -9.83
CA PHE A 325 -13.19 -13.55 -8.97
C PHE A 325 -13.22 -14.98 -9.51
N SER A 326 -14.34 -15.45 -10.05
CA SER A 326 -14.44 -16.80 -10.62
C SER A 326 -13.40 -17.03 -11.72
N ASN A 327 -13.24 -16.07 -12.63
CA ASN A 327 -12.23 -16.14 -13.69
C ASN A 327 -10.82 -16.09 -13.10
N LEU A 328 -10.54 -15.15 -12.20
CA LEU A 328 -9.21 -14.96 -11.60
C LEU A 328 -8.78 -16.17 -10.74
N SER A 329 -9.74 -16.83 -10.08
CA SER A 329 -9.49 -18.00 -9.23
C SER A 329 -9.01 -19.22 -10.01
N THR A 330 -9.34 -19.31 -11.32
CA THR A 330 -8.87 -20.41 -12.18
C THR A 330 -7.35 -20.47 -12.27
N LEU A 331 -6.66 -19.32 -12.14
CA LEU A 331 -5.19 -19.26 -12.10
C LEU A 331 -4.62 -19.96 -10.86
N GLY A 332 -5.35 -19.92 -9.75
CA GLY A 332 -4.94 -20.51 -8.48
C GLY A 332 -5.19 -22.03 -8.36
N GLN A 333 -6.16 -22.60 -9.08
CA GLN A 333 -6.61 -23.99 -8.86
C GLN A 333 -5.76 -25.08 -9.56
N GLY A 334 -5.24 -26.06 -8.83
CA GLY A 334 -4.58 -27.25 -9.41
C GLY A 334 -3.10 -27.03 -9.75
N GLU A 335 -2.41 -28.11 -10.16
CA GLU A 335 -0.94 -28.13 -10.28
C GLU A 335 -0.38 -26.94 -11.09
N LYS A 336 0.47 -26.15 -10.43
CA LYS A 336 1.18 -25.04 -11.05
C LYS A 336 2.16 -25.59 -12.08
N SER A 337 1.77 -25.54 -13.35
CA SER A 337 2.64 -25.87 -14.48
C SER A 337 2.95 -24.62 -15.33
N PRO A 338 4.13 -24.56 -15.97
CA PRO A 338 4.43 -23.51 -16.94
C PRO A 338 3.37 -23.38 -18.04
N CYS A 339 2.78 -24.51 -18.46
CA CYS A 339 1.72 -24.53 -19.46
C CYS A 339 0.45 -23.85 -19.01
N LYS A 340 0.06 -23.98 -17.73
CA LYS A 340 -1.13 -23.31 -17.22
C LYS A 340 -0.98 -21.79 -17.25
N THR A 341 0.19 -21.26 -16.85
CA THR A 341 0.45 -19.81 -16.91
C THR A 341 0.47 -19.31 -18.35
N TYR A 342 1.02 -20.11 -19.27
CA TYR A 342 1.07 -19.77 -20.69
C TYR A 342 -0.32 -19.78 -21.35
N LEU A 343 -1.14 -20.80 -21.09
CA LEU A 343 -2.50 -20.91 -21.64
C LEU A 343 -3.46 -19.85 -21.07
N ASN A 344 -3.18 -19.34 -19.87
CA ASN A 344 -3.99 -18.30 -19.21
C ASN A 344 -3.25 -16.95 -19.16
N ALA A 345 -2.38 -16.67 -20.14
CA ALA A 345 -1.57 -15.46 -20.16
C ALA A 345 -2.42 -14.19 -20.05
N ASP A 346 -3.59 -14.13 -20.72
CA ASP A 346 -4.48 -12.97 -20.69
C ASP A 346 -5.03 -12.67 -19.27
N LEU A 347 -5.48 -13.69 -18.53
CA LEU A 347 -5.93 -13.52 -17.14
C LEU A 347 -4.77 -13.11 -16.21
N PHE A 348 -3.56 -13.59 -16.51
CA PHE A 348 -2.37 -13.25 -15.74
C PHE A 348 -1.99 -11.78 -15.92
N VAL A 349 -2.13 -11.22 -17.13
CA VAL A 349 -1.99 -9.77 -17.38
C VAL A 349 -2.92 -8.98 -16.46
N GLU A 350 -4.18 -9.39 -16.38
CA GLU A 350 -5.21 -8.67 -15.63
C GLU A 350 -4.90 -8.62 -14.13
N ILE A 351 -4.55 -9.75 -13.51
CA ILE A 351 -4.17 -9.78 -12.09
C ILE A 351 -2.93 -8.92 -11.82
N GLU A 352 -1.91 -9.01 -12.68
CA GLU A 352 -0.68 -8.25 -12.51
C GLU A 352 -0.91 -6.74 -12.64
N LEU A 353 -1.80 -6.33 -13.55
CA LEU A 353 -2.22 -4.95 -13.72
C LEU A 353 -2.98 -4.42 -12.49
N LEU A 354 -3.92 -5.21 -11.95
CA LEU A 354 -4.68 -4.82 -10.77
C LEU A 354 -3.78 -4.74 -9.52
N ALA A 355 -2.90 -5.71 -9.34
CA ALA A 355 -1.94 -5.75 -8.24
C ALA A 355 -0.94 -4.59 -8.33
N SER A 356 -0.40 -4.30 -9.51
CA SER A 356 0.52 -3.18 -9.72
C SER A 356 -0.17 -1.84 -9.45
N ALA A 357 -1.41 -1.66 -9.96
CA ALA A 357 -2.18 -0.45 -9.73
C ALA A 357 -2.45 -0.24 -8.24
N ALA A 358 -2.88 -1.27 -7.53
CA ALA A 358 -3.12 -1.21 -6.08
C ALA A 358 -1.85 -0.85 -5.31
N ALA A 359 -0.72 -1.50 -5.61
CA ALA A 359 0.56 -1.22 -4.97
C ALA A 359 1.02 0.23 -5.25
N LEU A 360 0.89 0.71 -6.49
CA LEU A 360 1.26 2.08 -6.87
C LEU A 360 0.39 3.12 -6.16
N ILE A 361 -0.93 2.93 -6.14
CA ILE A 361 -1.87 3.81 -5.44
C ILE A 361 -1.51 3.88 -3.94
N TRP A 362 -1.21 2.72 -3.34
CA TRP A 362 -0.83 2.65 -1.94
C TRP A 362 0.47 3.40 -1.64
N VAL A 363 1.55 3.15 -2.41
CA VAL A 363 2.84 3.84 -2.20
C VAL A 363 2.74 5.34 -2.50
N LEU A 364 1.97 5.75 -3.52
CA LEU A 364 1.70 7.17 -3.79
C LEU A 364 0.94 7.83 -2.64
N SER A 365 0.01 7.12 -2.02
CA SER A 365 -0.72 7.62 -0.85
C SER A 365 0.24 7.85 0.33
N MET A 366 1.18 6.94 0.57
CA MET A 366 2.25 7.11 1.57
C MET A 366 3.21 8.25 1.27
N LEU A 367 3.43 8.56 -0.01
CA LEU A 367 4.25 9.67 -0.47
C LEU A 367 3.56 11.02 -0.24
N ILE A 368 2.28 11.11 -0.59
CA ILE A 368 1.50 12.36 -0.59
C ILE A 368 1.05 12.74 0.83
N ASP A 369 0.71 11.77 1.68
CA ASP A 369 0.22 12.02 3.04
C ASP A 369 1.10 12.93 3.90
N PRO A 370 2.43 12.70 4.05
CA PRO A 370 3.30 13.59 4.84
C PRO A 370 3.35 15.01 4.27
N VAL A 371 3.31 15.15 2.94
CA VAL A 371 3.32 16.46 2.25
C VAL A 371 2.04 17.21 2.59
N VAL A 372 0.87 16.58 2.38
CA VAL A 372 -0.42 17.22 2.64
C VAL A 372 -0.56 17.60 4.11
N ASN A 373 -0.23 16.70 5.04
CA ASN A 373 -0.33 17.01 6.47
C ASN A 373 0.63 18.12 6.91
N THR A 374 1.81 18.24 6.29
CA THR A 374 2.74 19.35 6.54
C THR A 374 2.14 20.66 6.04
N LEU A 375 1.61 20.68 4.82
CA LEU A 375 0.99 21.88 4.23
C LEU A 375 -0.31 22.29 4.94
N ALA A 376 -1.03 21.34 5.53
CA ALA A 376 -2.27 21.60 6.24
C ALA A 376 -2.06 22.08 7.70
N ASP A 377 -0.84 21.98 8.25
CA ASP A 377 -0.52 22.43 9.62
C ASP A 377 0.44 23.63 9.62
N PRO A 378 -0.04 24.85 9.94
CA PRO A 378 0.79 26.04 9.98
C PRO A 378 2.02 25.93 10.88
N LYS A 379 1.94 25.15 11.98
CA LYS A 379 3.07 24.97 12.90
C LYS A 379 4.17 24.13 12.26
N LEU A 380 3.79 23.13 11.46
CA LEU A 380 4.76 22.33 10.72
C LEU A 380 5.41 23.18 9.62
N ILE A 381 4.63 23.99 8.88
CA ILE A 381 5.18 24.92 7.88
C ILE A 381 6.19 25.89 8.52
N GLU A 382 5.88 26.44 9.70
CA GLU A 382 6.78 27.37 10.39
C GLU A 382 8.09 26.70 10.81
N GLU A 383 8.04 25.49 11.37
CA GLU A 383 9.25 24.73 11.69
C GLU A 383 10.03 24.35 10.43
N THR A 384 9.37 23.98 9.33
CA THR A 384 10.02 23.70 8.04
C THR A 384 10.77 24.92 7.53
N LYS A 385 10.13 26.11 7.55
CA LYS A 385 10.78 27.37 7.16
C LYS A 385 11.99 27.66 8.06
N ARG A 386 11.86 27.49 9.38
CA ARG A 386 12.96 27.69 10.33
C ARG A 386 14.15 26.79 10.03
N ILE A 387 13.90 25.49 9.82
CA ILE A 387 14.95 24.52 9.49
C ILE A 387 15.59 24.87 8.14
N PHE A 388 14.79 25.21 7.13
CA PHE A 388 15.29 25.62 5.82
C PHE A 388 16.21 26.83 5.91
N HIS A 389 15.85 27.85 6.70
CA HIS A 389 16.72 29.01 6.95
C HIS A 389 18.03 28.64 7.65
N LEU A 390 18.00 27.74 8.63
CA LEU A 390 19.19 27.25 9.33
C LEU A 390 20.12 26.43 8.42
N VAL A 391 19.55 25.61 7.53
CA VAL A 391 20.31 24.85 6.55
C VAL A 391 20.95 25.80 5.53
N LYS A 392 20.16 26.74 4.99
CA LYS A 392 20.65 27.75 4.04
C LYS A 392 21.80 28.59 4.64
N SER A 393 21.69 29.02 5.89
CA SER A 393 22.75 29.80 6.55
C SER A 393 24.02 28.98 6.78
N LYS A 394 23.90 27.70 7.17
CA LYS A 394 25.05 26.79 7.30
C LYS A 394 25.74 26.54 5.95
N PHE A 395 24.98 26.29 4.88
CA PHE A 395 25.54 26.10 3.54
C PHE A 395 26.26 27.36 3.04
N ALA A 396 25.67 28.53 3.23
CA ALA A 396 26.33 29.81 2.87
C ALA A 396 27.65 29.99 3.65
N CYS A 397 27.67 29.64 4.93
CA CYS A 397 28.89 29.71 5.76
C CYS A 397 29.98 28.74 5.29
N ILE A 398 29.63 27.51 4.89
CA ILE A 398 30.57 26.52 4.36
C ILE A 398 31.18 26.99 3.03
N ILE A 399 30.36 27.58 2.14
CA ILE A 399 30.84 28.12 0.86
C ILE A 399 31.80 29.30 1.10
N CYS A 400 31.45 30.23 1.99
CA CYS A 400 32.34 31.35 2.33
C CYS A 400 33.68 30.88 2.93
N LYS A 401 33.68 29.83 3.74
CA LYS A 401 34.89 29.28 4.36
C LYS A 401 35.78 28.49 3.38
N LYS A 402 35.26 28.07 2.23
CA LYS A 402 36.01 27.36 1.18
C LYS A 402 36.59 28.32 0.11
N SER A 403 36.17 29.59 0.13
CA SER A 403 36.62 30.65 -0.79
C SER A 403 37.63 31.62 -0.14
N SER A 404 37.94 31.42 1.13
CA SER A 404 39.05 32.05 1.86
C SER A 404 40.10 31.00 2.16
#